data_AF-A0A9X8ZY57-F1
#
_entry.id   AF-A0A9X8ZY57-F1
#
_cell.length_a   1.000
_cell.length_b   1.000
_cell.length_c   1.000
_cell.angle_alpha   90.00
_cell.angle_beta   90.00
_cell.angle_gamma   90.00
#
_symmetry.space_group_name_H-M   'P 1'
#
loop_
_entity.id
_entity.type
_entity.pdbx_description
1 polymer ?
#
loop_
_entity_poly.entity_id
_entity_poly.type
_entity_poly.pdbx_seq_one_letter_code
_entity_poly.pdbx_strand_id
1 'polypeptide(L)' 'YPYAPGFQSQHRDDTGFYAGDLLGLAKTSVRNYAIAITETATPRLREVLTRQINGAIQLHAQVFNFMYERGYYPA' A
#
# COMPACT_ATOMS: atom_id res chain seq x y z
N TYR A 1 -13.49 -48.77 9.05
CA TYR A 1 -13.23 -47.50 9.76
C TYR A 1 -13.75 -46.38 8.89
N PRO A 2 -14.76 -45.60 9.33
CA PRO A 2 -15.26 -44.47 8.53
C PRO A 2 -14.26 -43.31 8.58
N TYR A 3 -14.01 -42.69 7.43
CA TYR A 3 -13.04 -41.62 7.23
C TYR A 3 -13.60 -40.31 7.81
N ALA A 4 -12.81 -39.56 8.57
CA ALA A 4 -13.21 -38.26 9.11
C ALA A 4 -13.36 -37.24 7.96
N PRO A 5 -14.36 -36.33 8.00
CA PRO A 5 -14.54 -35.33 6.96
C PRO A 5 -13.30 -34.43 6.90
N GLY A 6 -12.68 -34.37 5.72
CA GLY A 6 -11.51 -33.54 5.49
C GLY A 6 -11.86 -32.08 5.75
N PHE A 7 -11.04 -31.40 6.56
CA PHE A 7 -11.09 -29.95 6.70
C PHE A 7 -10.80 -29.33 5.33
N GLN A 8 -11.83 -28.87 4.63
CA GLN A 8 -11.67 -27.99 3.49
C GLN A 8 -11.25 -26.63 4.05
N SER A 9 -9.94 -26.34 3.97
CA SER A 9 -9.40 -25.01 4.21
C SER A 9 -10.00 -24.06 3.19
N GLN A 10 -11.07 -23.36 3.58
CA GLN A 10 -11.72 -22.35 2.76
C GLN A 10 -10.74 -21.17 2.65
N HIS A 11 -10.04 -21.05 1.52
CA HIS A 11 -9.13 -19.94 1.26
C HIS A 11 -9.96 -18.65 1.19
N ARG A 12 -9.90 -17.82 2.23
CA ARG A 12 -10.53 -16.51 2.20
C ARG A 12 -9.78 -15.62 1.21
N ASP A 13 -10.50 -14.86 0.42
CA ASP A 13 -9.91 -13.84 -0.45
C ASP A 13 -9.71 -12.56 0.36
N ASP A 14 -8.54 -12.45 0.99
CA ASP A 14 -8.16 -11.31 1.83
C ASP A 14 -7.49 -10.19 1.02
N THR A 15 -7.55 -10.25 -0.33
CA THR A 15 -6.88 -9.29 -1.22
C THR A 15 -7.29 -7.85 -0.95
N GLY A 16 -8.59 -7.59 -0.75
CA GLY A 16 -9.10 -6.25 -0.45
C GLY A 16 -8.58 -5.70 0.88
N PHE A 17 -8.44 -6.56 1.89
CA PHE A 17 -7.91 -6.19 3.21
C PHE A 17 -6.44 -5.76 3.09
N TYR A 18 -5.59 -6.59 2.48
CA TYR A 18 -4.18 -6.27 2.29
C TYR A 18 -3.95 -5.07 1.36
N ALA A 19 -4.79 -4.89 0.34
CA ALA A 19 -4.73 -3.71 -0.52
C ALA A 19 -5.08 -2.43 0.26
N GLY A 20 -6.04 -2.50 1.18
CA GLY A 20 -6.39 -1.40 2.08
C GLY A 20 -5.23 -1.00 3.01
N ASP A 21 -4.57 -1.99 3.61
CA ASP A 21 -3.37 -1.77 4.43
C ASP A 21 -2.26 -1.12 3.61
N LEU A 22 -1.98 -1.63 2.41
CA LEU A 22 -0.99 -1.08 1.51
C LEU A 22 -1.32 0.36 1.09
N LEU A 23 -2.59 0.66 0.83
CA LEU A 23 -3.05 2.02 0.50
C LEU A 23 -2.82 2.99 1.66
N GLY A 24 -3.10 2.55 2.89
CA GLY A 24 -2.84 3.30 4.12
C GLY A 24 -1.35 3.57 4.35
N LEU A 25 -0.50 2.54 4.12
CA LEU A 25 0.95 2.67 4.18
C LEU A 25 1.45 3.67 3.13
N ALA A 26 0.98 3.58 1.88
CA ALA A 26 1.39 4.50 0.82
C ALA A 26 1.05 5.96 1.16
N LYS A 27 -0.14 6.25 1.69
CA LYS A 27 -0.53 7.60 2.17
C LYS A 27 0.42 8.11 3.26
N THR A 28 0.73 7.24 4.22
CA THR A 28 1.64 7.56 5.34
C THR A 28 3.06 7.82 4.83
N SER A 29 3.56 6.99 3.92
CA SER A 29 4.89 7.18 3.29
C SER A 29 4.99 8.52 2.57
N VAL A 30 3.98 8.94 1.81
CA VAL A 30 3.98 10.25 1.14
C VAL A 30 4.13 11.40 2.15
N ARG A 31 3.35 11.37 3.25
CA ARG A 31 3.42 12.40 4.31
C ARG A 31 4.80 12.40 4.99
N ASN A 32 5.32 11.22 5.32
CA ASN A 32 6.61 11.10 5.99
C ASN A 32 7.76 11.59 5.11
N TYR A 33 7.72 11.31 3.80
CA TYR A 33 8.72 11.84 2.88
C TYR A 33 8.62 13.37 2.75
N ALA A 34 7.42 13.93 2.72
CA ALA A 34 7.25 15.38 2.68
C ALA A 34 7.90 16.06 3.91
N ILE A 35 7.67 15.50 5.11
CA ILE A 35 8.32 15.95 6.35
C ILE A 35 9.85 15.85 6.23
N ALA A 36 10.36 14.67 5.85
CA ALA A 36 11.80 14.45 5.72
C ALA A 36 12.48 15.38 4.69
N ILE A 37 11.81 15.71 3.58
CA ILE A 37 12.29 16.66 2.57
C ILE A 37 12.44 18.07 3.17
N THR A 38 11.52 18.48 4.05
CA THR A 38 11.59 19.79 4.71
C THR A 38 12.62 19.86 5.82
N GLU A 39 12.94 18.74 6.47
CA GLU A 39 13.87 18.66 7.60
C GLU A 39 15.32 18.33 7.19
N THR A 40 15.56 17.87 5.95
CA THR A 40 16.90 17.51 5.51
C THR A 40 17.78 18.72 5.16
N ALA A 41 18.97 18.80 5.77
CA ALA A 41 19.93 19.87 5.52
C ALA A 41 20.75 19.70 4.21
N THR A 42 20.87 18.46 3.70
CA THR A 42 21.77 18.17 2.59
C THR A 42 21.03 18.15 1.25
N PRO A 43 21.45 18.95 0.24
CA PRO A 43 20.79 18.97 -1.07
C PRO A 43 20.70 17.61 -1.75
N ARG A 44 21.74 16.79 -1.62
CA ARG A 44 21.76 15.44 -2.18
C ARG A 44 20.73 14.51 -1.53
N LEU A 45 20.53 14.63 -0.22
CA LEU A 45 19.53 13.84 0.49
C LEU A 45 18.11 14.29 0.09
N ARG A 46 17.90 15.61 -0.04
CA ARG A 46 16.65 16.17 -0.58
C ARG A 46 16.29 15.59 -1.93
N GLU A 47 17.24 15.53 -2.86
CA GLU A 47 17.06 14.97 -4.21
C GLU A 47 16.65 13.48 -4.18
N VAL A 48 17.21 12.69 -3.26
CA VAL A 48 16.84 11.27 -3.10
C VAL A 48 15.44 11.14 -2.52
N LEU A 49 15.12 11.88 -1.45
CA LEU A 49 13.80 11.85 -0.82
C LEU A 49 12.70 12.34 -1.78
N THR A 50 12.99 13.35 -2.62
CA THR A 50 12.07 13.81 -3.67
C THR A 50 11.81 12.73 -4.73
N ARG A 51 12.79 11.89 -5.06
CA ARG A 51 12.55 10.74 -5.94
C ARG A 51 11.70 9.68 -5.26
N GLN A 52 11.94 9.44 -3.98
CA GLN A 52 11.18 8.45 -3.19
C GLN A 52 9.71 8.87 -2.98
N ILE A 53 9.43 10.15 -2.68
CA ILE A 53 8.04 10.63 -2.56
C ILE A 53 7.28 10.49 -3.87
N ASN A 54 7.93 10.76 -5.01
CA ASN A 54 7.31 10.56 -6.33
C ASN A 54 6.95 9.09 -6.56
N GLY A 55 7.83 8.16 -6.16
CA GLY A 55 7.53 6.72 -6.18
C GLY A 55 6.37 6.35 -5.25
N ALA A 56 6.31 6.92 -4.04
CA ALA A 56 5.22 6.68 -3.11
C ALA A 56 3.87 7.23 -3.62
N ILE A 57 3.86 8.37 -4.30
CA ILE A 57 2.67 8.93 -4.97
C ILE A 57 2.19 7.99 -6.09
N GLN A 58 3.10 7.47 -6.90
CA GLN A 58 2.76 6.50 -7.95
C GLN A 58 2.20 5.21 -7.37
N LEU A 59 2.84 4.67 -6.33
CA LEU A 59 2.34 3.49 -5.61
C LEU A 59 0.94 3.72 -5.07
N HIS A 60 0.70 4.85 -4.41
CA HIS A 60 -0.62 5.21 -3.90
C HIS A 60 -1.68 5.19 -5.01
N ALA A 61 -1.39 5.81 -6.15
CA ALA A 61 -2.31 5.84 -7.30
C ALA A 61 -2.58 4.43 -7.85
N GLN A 62 -1.55 3.60 -7.99
CA GLN A 62 -1.68 2.22 -8.47
C GLN A 62 -2.57 1.37 -7.54
N VAL A 63 -2.34 1.46 -6.23
CA VAL A 63 -3.12 0.70 -5.24
C VAL A 63 -4.56 1.21 -5.19
N PHE A 64 -4.77 2.52 -5.24
CA PHE A 64 -6.11 3.11 -5.31
C PHE A 64 -6.87 2.60 -6.54
N ASN A 65 -6.27 2.70 -7.74
CA ASN A 65 -6.91 2.23 -8.97
C ASN A 65 -7.19 0.73 -8.92
N PHE A 66 -6.24 -0.07 -8.43
CA PHE A 66 -6.43 -1.51 -8.24
C PHE A 66 -7.65 -1.84 -7.38
N MET A 67 -7.81 -1.12 -6.26
CA MET A 67 -8.94 -1.31 -5.35
C MET A 67 -10.26 -0.79 -5.97
N TYR A 68 -10.21 0.34 -6.67
CA TYR A 68 -11.36 0.94 -7.32
C TYR A 68 -11.94 0.05 -8.42
N GLU A 69 -11.09 -0.45 -9.32
CA GLU A 69 -11.47 -1.34 -10.43
C GLU A 69 -12.13 -2.65 -9.94
N ARG A 70 -11.80 -3.09 -8.73
CA ARG A 70 -12.31 -4.33 -8.11
C ARG A 70 -13.46 -4.10 -7.13
N GLY A 71 -13.88 -2.85 -6.94
CA GLY A 71 -14.93 -2.50 -5.97
C GLY A 71 -14.53 -2.68 -4.51
N TYR A 72 -13.24 -2.77 -4.20
CA TYR A 72 -12.72 -2.87 -2.83
C TYR A 72 -12.67 -1.52 -2.11
N TYR A 73 -12.74 -0.41 -2.84
CA TYR A 73 -12.71 0.93 -2.26
C TYR A 73 -13.67 1.88 -3.00
N PRO A 74 -14.56 2.59 -2.29
CA PRO A 74 -15.37 3.63 -2.91
C PRO A 74 -14.48 4.84 -3.24
N ALA A 75 -14.69 5.45 -4.41
CA ALA A 75 -14.06 6.72 -4.78
C ALA A 75 -14.56 7.88 -3.91
#